data_AF-A0A2D4IFX1-F1
#
_entry.id   AF-A0A2D4IFX1-F1
#
_cell.length_a   1.000
_cell.length_b   1.000
_cell.length_c   1.000
_cell.angle_alpha   90.00
_cell.angle_beta   90.00
_cell.angle_gamma   90.00
#
_symmetry.space_group_name_H-M   'P 1'
#
loop_
_entity.id
_entity.type
_entity.pdbx_description
1 polymer ?
#
loop_
_entity_poly.entity_id
_entity_poly.type
_entity_poly.pdbx_seq_one_letter_code
_entity_poly.pdbx_strand_id
1 'polypeptide(L)'
;MQFLEVFLTPGKRKKPPHRLPRSSRNEATIISGRRLAAQVCEEIQRDIESWLTIGHKRPHLTVVLVGENSASHTYVRNKVKAAAAVGICSEIILRPKEISQEELLDLTGKLNKNSRVSGI
;
A
#
# COMPACT_ATOMS: atom_id res chain seq x y z
N MET A 1 20.56 77.03 21.13
CA MET A 1 19.91 77.05 22.47
C MET A 1 18.61 76.27 22.32
N GLN A 2 18.32 75.11 22.89
CA GLN A 2 18.69 74.42 24.14
C GLN A 2 18.29 72.92 23.92
N PHE A 3 19.14 71.90 24.12
CA PHE A 3 19.15 70.96 25.27
C PHE A 3 17.73 70.52 25.73
N LEU A 4 17.32 69.25 25.96
CA LEU A 4 17.97 68.07 26.55
C LEU A 4 16.98 66.85 26.56
N GLU A 5 17.55 65.62 26.59
CA GLU A 5 17.06 64.30 27.10
C GLU A 5 15.81 63.60 26.50
N VAL A 6 15.90 62.39 25.89
CA VAL A 6 16.34 61.05 26.36
C VAL A 6 15.39 60.45 27.41
N PHE A 7 14.67 59.39 27.06
CA PHE A 7 14.71 58.10 27.76
C PHE A 7 14.11 56.98 26.89
N LEU A 8 14.92 55.93 26.73
CA LEU A 8 14.61 54.68 26.03
C LEU A 8 13.65 53.81 26.86
N THR A 9 12.66 53.21 26.20
CA THR A 9 12.08 51.92 26.63
C THR A 9 12.21 50.90 25.49
N PRO A 10 12.54 49.63 25.78
CA PRO A 10 12.95 48.68 24.75
C PRO A 10 11.75 48.02 24.03
N GLY A 11 11.80 48.02 22.70
CA GLY A 11 11.60 46.80 21.91
C GLY A 11 10.18 46.29 21.65
N LYS A 12 9.31 47.07 20.99
CA LYS A 12 8.25 46.47 20.15
C LYS A 12 8.68 46.49 18.69
N ARG A 13 9.29 45.39 18.21
CA ARG A 13 9.50 45.17 16.77
C ARG A 13 8.14 44.96 16.08
N LYS A 14 7.45 46.04 15.73
CA LYS A 14 6.39 46.00 14.71
C LYS A 14 7.07 45.72 13.37
N LYS A 15 6.94 44.50 12.85
CA LYS A 15 7.32 44.21 11.45
C LYS A 15 6.38 45.00 10.53
N PRO A 16 6.90 45.66 9.47
CA PRO A 16 6.08 46.45 8.55
C PRO A 16 5.15 45.53 7.73
N PRO A 17 3.99 46.02 7.26
CA PRO A 17 3.06 45.22 6.49
C PRO A 17 3.53 45.17 5.03
N HIS A 18 4.42 44.24 4.70
CA HIS A 18 4.63 43.86 3.30
C HIS A 18 3.82 42.61 3.00
N ARG A 19 2.53 42.81 2.69
CA ARG A 19 1.67 41.76 2.14
C ARG A 19 1.92 41.71 0.63
N LEU A 20 2.88 40.89 0.21
CA LEU A 20 2.92 40.43 -1.18
C LEU A 20 1.64 39.61 -1.42
N PRO A 21 0.93 39.79 -2.54
CA PRO A 21 -0.19 38.93 -2.88
C PRO A 21 0.34 37.49 -2.97
N ARG A 22 -0.17 36.61 -2.11
CA ARG A 22 0.13 35.18 -2.22
C ARG A 22 -0.45 34.74 -3.56
N SER A 23 0.43 34.42 -4.50
CA SER A 23 0.10 33.72 -5.74
C SER A 23 -0.73 32.48 -5.39
N SER A 24 -1.68 32.14 -6.27
CA SER A 24 -2.49 30.92 -6.20
C SER A 24 -1.62 29.74 -5.78
N ARG A 25 -1.89 29.16 -4.60
CA ARG A 25 -1.23 27.92 -4.20
C ARG A 25 -1.63 26.84 -5.22
N ASN A 26 -0.69 26.43 -6.06
CA ASN A 26 -0.74 25.14 -6.72
C ASN A 26 -0.58 24.08 -5.62
N GLU A 27 -1.67 23.73 -4.96
CA GLU A 27 -1.68 22.59 -4.03
C GLU A 27 -1.78 21.31 -4.84
N ALA A 28 -0.92 20.33 -4.50
CA ALA A 28 -0.96 19.03 -5.14
C ALA A 28 -2.22 18.27 -4.71
N THR A 29 -2.95 17.74 -5.70
CA THR A 29 -4.08 16.84 -5.42
C THR A 29 -3.57 15.52 -4.86
N ILE A 30 -4.02 15.15 -3.67
CA ILE A 30 -3.71 13.83 -3.08
C ILE A 30 -4.56 12.76 -3.77
N ILE A 31 -3.90 11.85 -4.49
CA ILE A 31 -4.55 10.66 -5.04
C ILE A 31 -4.68 9.62 -3.92
N SER A 32 -5.91 9.34 -3.49
CA SER A 32 -6.17 8.37 -2.41
C SER A 32 -6.19 6.94 -2.95
N GLY A 33 -5.03 6.27 -2.91
CA GLY A 33 -4.92 4.85 -3.27
C GLY A 33 -5.79 3.93 -2.40
N ARG A 34 -6.09 4.32 -1.15
CA ARG A 34 -7.00 3.55 -0.28
C ARG A 34 -8.43 3.53 -0.80
N ARG A 35 -8.94 4.69 -1.25
CA ARG A 35 -10.30 4.77 -1.81
C ARG A 35 -10.38 3.99 -3.12
N LEU A 36 -9.39 4.18 -3.99
CA LEU A 36 -9.33 3.46 -5.26
C LEU A 36 -9.23 1.94 -5.05
N ALA A 37 -8.38 1.48 -4.13
CA ALA A 37 -8.26 0.06 -3.81
C ALA A 37 -9.56 -0.55 -3.29
N ALA A 38 -10.34 0.18 -2.47
CA ALA A 38 -11.64 -0.28 -2.00
C ALA A 38 -12.62 -0.47 -3.16
N GLN A 39 -12.70 0.50 -4.08
CA GLN A 39 -13.55 0.41 -5.27
C GLN A 39 -13.17 -0.79 -6.15
N VAL A 40 -11.87 -0.98 -6.39
CA VAL A 40 -11.36 -2.13 -7.16
C VAL A 40 -11.70 -3.46 -6.46
N CYS A 41 -11.63 -3.52 -5.13
CA CYS A 41 -12.01 -4.73 -4.40
C CYS A 41 -13.50 -5.06 -4.55
N GLU A 42 -14.39 -4.06 -4.52
CA GLU A 42 -15.83 -4.25 -4.73
C GLU A 42 -16.14 -4.73 -6.15
N GLU A 43 -15.40 -4.24 -7.15
CA GLU A 43 -15.49 -4.72 -8.54
C GLU A 43 -15.05 -6.19 -8.64
N ILE A 44 -13.86 -6.51 -8.14
CA ILE A 44 -13.31 -7.88 -8.17
C ILE A 44 -14.23 -8.87 -7.45
N GLN A 45 -14.82 -8.47 -6.31
CA GLN A 45 -15.75 -9.34 -5.59
C GLN A 45 -16.97 -9.70 -6.44
N ARG A 46 -17.58 -8.71 -7.11
CA ARG A 46 -18.72 -8.95 -8.03
C ARG A 46 -18.33 -9.84 -9.20
N ASP A 47 -17.14 -9.62 -9.75
CA ASP A 47 -16.62 -10.45 -10.85
C ASP A 47 -16.42 -11.91 -10.41
N ILE A 48 -15.92 -12.14 -9.20
CA ILE A 48 -15.76 -13.49 -8.63
C ILE A 48 -17.12 -14.15 -8.40
N GLU A 49 -18.11 -13.42 -7.89
CA GLU A 49 -19.46 -13.95 -7.70
C GLU A 49 -20.10 -14.36 -9.03
N SER A 50 -19.95 -13.54 -10.07
CA SER A 50 -20.39 -13.84 -11.43
C SER A 50 -19.64 -15.06 -12.01
N TRP A 51 -18.32 -15.09 -11.86
CA TRP A 51 -17.44 -16.18 -12.28
C TRP A 51 -17.85 -17.53 -11.68
N LEU A 52 -18.21 -17.55 -10.40
CA LEU A 52 -18.69 -18.76 -9.73
C LEU A 52 -20.10 -19.17 -10.20
N THR A 53 -20.98 -18.20 -10.47
CA THR A 53 -22.36 -18.46 -10.91
C THR A 53 -22.41 -19.18 -12.26
N ILE A 54 -21.45 -18.89 -13.16
CA ILE A 54 -21.31 -19.59 -14.45
C ILE A 54 -20.60 -20.94 -14.35
N GLY A 55 -20.32 -21.41 -13.12
CA GLY A 55 -19.81 -22.76 -12.85
C GLY A 55 -18.28 -22.90 -12.89
N HIS A 56 -17.53 -21.81 -12.97
CA HIS A 56 -16.07 -21.88 -12.89
C HIS A 56 -15.59 -22.16 -11.46
N LYS A 57 -14.37 -22.69 -11.36
CA LYS A 57 -13.70 -22.90 -10.08
C LYS A 57 -13.30 -21.56 -9.45
N ARG A 58 -13.39 -21.49 -8.13
CA ARG A 58 -12.89 -20.34 -7.36
C ARG A 58 -11.39 -20.12 -7.61
N PRO A 59 -10.95 -18.89 -7.92
CA PRO A 59 -9.53 -18.61 -8.07
C PRO A 59 -8.74 -18.89 -6.79
N HIS A 60 -7.48 -19.27 -6.95
CA HIS A 60 -6.58 -19.56 -5.84
C HIS A 60 -5.22 -18.86 -5.99
N LEU A 61 -4.80 -18.18 -4.93
CA LEU A 61 -3.50 -17.50 -4.83
C LEU A 61 -2.59 -18.22 -3.82
N THR A 62 -1.47 -18.76 -4.30
CA THR A 62 -0.45 -19.37 -3.43
C THR A 62 0.74 -18.44 -3.29
N VAL A 63 1.01 -17.92 -2.09
CA VAL A 63 2.14 -17.02 -1.87
C VAL A 63 3.32 -17.79 -1.25
N VAL A 64 4.48 -17.78 -1.91
CA VAL A 64 5.72 -18.35 -1.35
C VAL A 64 6.49 -17.28 -0.58
N LEU A 65 6.79 -17.54 0.69
CA LEU A 65 7.56 -16.66 1.55
C LEU A 65 8.83 -17.38 2.03
N VAL A 66 9.99 -16.81 1.69
CA VAL A 66 11.31 -17.33 2.01
C VAL A 66 11.95 -16.50 3.12
N GLY A 67 12.29 -17.16 4.23
CA GLY A 67 12.88 -16.54 5.41
C GLY A 67 11.91 -15.71 6.24
N GLU A 68 12.46 -15.01 7.24
CA GLU A 68 11.69 -14.42 8.36
C GLU A 68 11.67 -12.88 8.36
N ASN A 69 11.80 -12.25 7.19
CA ASN A 69 11.79 -10.78 7.12
C ASN A 69 10.40 -10.23 7.54
N SER A 70 10.35 -9.50 8.64
CA SER A 70 9.10 -8.99 9.24
C SER A 70 8.27 -8.11 8.29
N ALA A 71 8.91 -7.33 7.41
CA ALA A 71 8.22 -6.55 6.39
C ALA A 71 7.57 -7.48 5.35
N SER A 72 8.28 -8.52 4.91
CA SER A 72 7.76 -9.52 3.98
C SER A 72 6.55 -10.26 4.55
N HIS A 73 6.60 -10.67 5.83
CA HIS A 73 5.43 -11.28 6.49
C HIS A 73 4.21 -10.35 6.48
N THR A 74 4.42 -9.06 6.76
CA THR A 74 3.34 -8.07 6.74
C THR A 74 2.75 -7.92 5.33
N TYR A 75 3.59 -7.80 4.31
CA TYR A 75 3.16 -7.71 2.92
C TYR A 75 2.39 -8.96 2.47
N VAL A 76 2.90 -10.16 2.76
CA VAL A 76 2.24 -11.43 2.40
C VAL A 76 0.91 -11.58 3.11
N ARG A 77 0.84 -11.28 4.40
CA ARG A 77 -0.42 -11.31 5.16
C ARG A 77 -1.45 -10.36 4.56
N ASN A 78 -1.03 -9.17 4.13
CA ASN A 78 -1.92 -8.21 3.48
C ASN A 78 -2.42 -8.72 2.13
N LYS A 79 -1.57 -9.39 1.33
CA LYS A 79 -1.99 -10.02 0.06
C LYS A 79 -3.05 -11.10 0.28
N VAL A 80 -2.81 -12.00 1.23
CA VAL A 80 -3.76 -13.09 1.59
C VAL A 80 -5.06 -12.52 2.12
N LYS A 81 -4.99 -11.49 2.98
CA LYS A 81 -6.19 -10.82 3.50
C LYS A 81 -6.99 -10.15 2.38
N ALA A 82 -6.34 -9.47 1.44
CA ALA A 82 -7.01 -8.84 0.30
C ALA A 82 -7.66 -9.87 -0.61
N ALA A 83 -6.96 -10.97 -0.94
CA ALA A 83 -7.50 -12.07 -1.72
C ALA A 83 -8.74 -12.68 -1.05
N ALA A 84 -8.66 -13.00 0.25
CA ALA A 84 -9.79 -13.54 1.00
C ALA A 84 -10.98 -12.56 1.06
N ALA A 85 -10.72 -11.25 1.19
CA ALA A 85 -11.77 -10.23 1.27
C ALA A 85 -12.62 -10.14 0.00
N VAL A 86 -12.04 -10.46 -1.18
CA VAL A 86 -12.77 -10.48 -2.45
C VAL A 86 -13.27 -11.89 -2.83
N GLY A 87 -13.07 -12.90 -1.99
CA GLY A 87 -13.55 -14.26 -2.22
C GLY A 87 -12.57 -15.19 -2.96
N ILE A 88 -11.31 -14.83 -3.09
CA ILE A 88 -10.23 -15.68 -3.62
C ILE A 88 -9.72 -16.60 -2.51
N CYS A 89 -9.57 -17.90 -2.81
CA CYS A 89 -8.88 -18.82 -1.91
C CYS A 89 -7.38 -18.50 -1.88
N SER A 90 -6.74 -18.56 -0.73
CA SER A 90 -5.30 -18.29 -0.66
C SER A 90 -4.59 -19.11 0.39
N GLU A 91 -3.31 -19.34 0.17
CA GLU A 91 -2.41 -20.04 1.08
C GLU A 91 -1.03 -19.41 1.09
N ILE A 92 -0.26 -19.66 2.16
CA ILE A 92 1.13 -19.23 2.27
C ILE A 92 2.00 -20.49 2.41
N ILE A 93 3.01 -20.60 1.55
CA ILE A 93 4.05 -21.63 1.67
C ILE A 93 5.29 -20.96 2.26
N LEU A 94 5.60 -21.31 3.50
CA LEU A 94 6.82 -20.87 4.17
C LEU A 94 8.00 -21.76 3.78
N ARG A 95 9.13 -21.13 3.48
CA ARG A 95 10.41 -21.79 3.23
C ARG A 95 11.53 -21.13 4.03
N PRO A 96 12.50 -21.92 4.53
CA PRO A 96 13.66 -21.37 5.20
C PRO A 96 14.48 -20.50 4.23
N LYS A 97 15.24 -19.53 4.75
CA LYS A 97 16.09 -18.67 3.92
C LYS A 97 17.22 -19.43 3.21
N GLU A 98 17.52 -20.62 3.70
CA GLU A 98 18.53 -21.55 3.22
C GLU A 98 18.05 -22.37 2.00
N ILE A 99 16.78 -22.25 1.59
CA ILE A 99 16.26 -22.96 0.42
C ILE A 99 17.16 -22.70 -0.81
N SER A 100 17.56 -23.76 -1.49
CA SER A 100 18.36 -23.61 -2.70
C SER A 100 17.51 -23.05 -3.85
N GLN A 101 18.18 -22.46 -4.84
CA GLN A 101 17.50 -21.99 -6.04
C GLN A 101 16.79 -23.14 -6.78
N GLU A 102 17.42 -24.31 -6.85
CA GLU A 102 16.85 -25.51 -7.49
C GLU A 102 15.55 -25.94 -6.79
N GLU A 103 15.55 -26.05 -5.47
CA GLU A 103 14.36 -26.40 -4.70
C GLU A 103 13.23 -25.38 -4.86
N LEU A 104 13.55 -24.08 -4.95
CA LEU A 104 12.57 -23.03 -5.16
C LEU A 104 11.97 -23.06 -6.58
N LEU A 105 12.80 -23.33 -7.59
CA LEU A 105 12.34 -23.53 -8.97
C LEU A 105 11.45 -24.77 -9.08
N ASP A 106 11.82 -25.87 -8.44
CA ASP A 106 11.02 -27.09 -8.37
C ASP A 106 9.67 -26.87 -7.70
N LEU A 107 9.65 -26.12 -6.59
CA LEU A 107 8.42 -25.72 -5.93
C LEU A 107 7.53 -24.91 -6.88
N THR A 108 8.09 -23.90 -7.52
CA THR A 108 7.37 -23.05 -8.48
C THR A 108 6.83 -23.88 -9.65
N GLY A 109 7.63 -24.82 -10.16
CA GLY A 109 7.23 -25.76 -11.21
C GLY A 109 6.07 -26.68 -10.78
N LYS A 110 6.05 -27.15 -9.53
CA LYS A 110 4.93 -27.92 -8.97
C LYS A 110 3.66 -27.08 -8.88
N LEU A 111 3.77 -25.82 -8.45
CA LEU A 111 2.64 -24.89 -8.35
C LEU A 111 2.06 -24.55 -9.72
N ASN A 112 2.91 -24.28 -10.72
CA ASN A 112 2.48 -24.00 -12.10
C ASN A 112 1.70 -25.17 -12.74
N LYS A 113 1.97 -26.41 -12.34
CA LYS A 113 1.26 -27.61 -12.82
C LYS A 113 0.00 -27.93 -12.02
N ASN A 114 -0.22 -27.25 -10.90
CA ASN A 114 -1.36 -27.51 -10.03
C ASN A 114 -2.61 -26.80 -10.58
N SER A 115 -3.55 -27.58 -11.12
CA SER A 115 -4.82 -27.06 -11.66
C SER A 115 -5.71 -26.31 -10.66
N ARG A 116 -5.39 -26.36 -9.36
CA ARG A 116 -6.08 -25.59 -8.32
C ARG A 116 -5.51 -24.17 -8.19
N VAL A 117 -4.26 -23.93 -8.58
CA VAL A 117 -3.56 -22.65 -8.42
C VAL A 117 -3.82 -21.78 -9.63
N SER A 118 -4.33 -20.56 -9.41
CA SER A 118 -4.59 -19.58 -10.46
C SER A 118 -3.50 -18.51 -10.53
N GLY A 119 -2.79 -18.28 -9.41
CA GLY A 119 -1.67 -17.37 -9.33
C GLY A 119 -0.70 -17.76 -8.22
N ILE A 120 0.57 -17.42 -8.42
CA ILE A 120 1.69 -17.59 -7.48
C ILE A 120 2.25 -16.22 -7.13
#